data_AF-A0A174J8B0-F1
#
_entry.id   AF-A0A174J8B0-F1
#
_cell.length_a   1.000
_cell.length_b   1.000
_cell.length_c   1.000
_cell.angle_alpha   90.00
_cell.angle_beta   90.00
_cell.angle_gamma   90.00
#
_symmetry.space_group_name_H-M   'P 1'
#
loop_
_entity.id
_entity.type
_entity.pdbx_description
1 polymer ?
#
loop_
_entity_poly.entity_id
_entity_poly.type
_entity_poly.pdbx_seq_one_letter_code
_entity_poly.pdbx_strand_id
1 'polypeptide(L)'
;MSKNNKEAGSLRLIVKTHDGEESVVVVFKNESDNTYSFVNLTRERICSSRFKTIEEAIYDMNNQVRNGLIESYTVRGNHPELSMDEIVQIIKE
;
A
#
# COMPACT_ATOMS: atom_id res chain seq x y z
N MET A 1 -25.12 13.42 -15.70
CA MET A 1 -23.70 13.51 -15.31
C MET A 1 -23.53 12.73 -14.03
N SER A 2 -23.05 11.47 -14.13
CA SER A 2 -22.83 10.64 -12.94
C SER A 2 -21.65 11.21 -12.17
N LYS A 3 -21.89 11.69 -10.95
CA LYS A 3 -20.83 12.05 -10.02
C LYS A 3 -20.14 10.73 -9.66
N ASN A 4 -18.97 10.47 -10.23
CA ASN A 4 -18.11 9.40 -9.78
C ASN A 4 -17.69 9.71 -8.35
N ASN A 5 -18.46 9.24 -7.37
CA ASN A 5 -18.03 9.14 -5.98
C ASN A 5 -16.91 8.09 -5.96
N LYS A 6 -15.69 8.49 -6.35
CA LYS A 6 -14.49 7.81 -5.92
C LYS A 6 -14.47 7.98 -4.41
N GLU A 7 -14.95 6.97 -3.68
CA GLU A 7 -14.93 6.99 -2.23
C GLU A 7 -13.53 7.35 -1.76
N ALA A 8 -13.43 8.33 -0.87
CA ALA A 8 -12.18 8.77 -0.28
C ALA A 8 -11.65 7.65 0.64
N GLY A 9 -11.03 6.64 0.04
CA GLY A 9 -10.36 5.54 0.70
C GLY A 9 -8.86 5.73 0.69
N SER A 10 -8.20 5.20 1.71
CA SER A 10 -6.75 5.00 1.70
C SER A 10 -6.49 3.50 1.66
N LEU A 11 -5.63 3.08 0.73
CA LEU A 11 -5.17 1.70 0.63
C LEU A 11 -4.36 1.36 1.89
N ARG A 12 -4.87 0.43 2.70
CA ARG A 12 -4.22 -0.03 3.92
C ARG A 12 -3.59 -1.39 3.68
N LEU A 13 -2.32 -1.50 4.04
CA LEU A 13 -1.53 -2.72 4.08
C LEU A 13 -1.33 -3.07 5.56
N ILE A 14 -1.94 -4.17 5.99
CA ILE A 14 -1.69 -4.74 7.32
C ILE A 14 -0.50 -5.66 7.17
N VAL A 15 0.66 -5.20 7.63
CA VAL A 15 1.94 -5.91 7.51
C VAL A 15 2.19 -6.71 8.77
N LYS A 16 2.50 -8.00 8.64
CA LYS A 16 2.83 -8.90 9.74
C LYS A 16 4.29 -9.32 9.67
N THR A 17 5.02 -9.16 10.77
CA THR A 17 6.42 -9.60 10.92
C THR A 17 6.49 -10.99 11.56
N HIS A 18 7.65 -11.65 11.44
CA HIS A 18 7.85 -13.03 11.90
C HIS A 18 7.72 -13.22 13.43
N ASP A 19 7.84 -12.15 14.19
CA ASP A 19 7.60 -12.11 15.65
C ASP A 19 6.11 -11.92 16.01
N GLY A 20 5.25 -11.79 15.01
CA GLY A 20 3.81 -11.62 15.18
C GLY A 20 3.37 -10.16 15.39
N GLU A 21 4.27 -9.18 15.28
CA GLU A 21 3.85 -7.77 15.29
C GLU A 21 3.09 -7.41 14.01
N GLU A 22 2.07 -6.56 14.16
CA GLU A 22 1.31 -6.02 13.05
C GLU A 22 1.49 -4.51 12.94
N SER A 23 1.70 -4.03 11.73
CA SER A 23 1.77 -2.60 11.40
C SER A 23 0.73 -2.23 10.36
N VAL A 24 0.05 -1.11 10.58
CA VAL A 24 -0.82 -0.49 9.57
C VAL A 24 0.02 0.44 8.73
N VAL A 25 0.22 0.08 7.47
CA VAL A 25 0.94 0.89 6.48
C VAL A 25 -0.07 1.40 5.45
N VAL A 26 0.03 2.68 5.10
CA VAL A 26 -0.77 3.28 4.02
C VAL A 26 0.13 3.77 2.90
N VAL A 27 -0.41 3.83 1.69
CA VAL A 27 0.26 4.42 0.54
C VAL A 27 -0.35 5.80 0.30
N PHE A 28 0.47 6.85 0.40
CA PHE A 28 0.04 8.21 0.12
C PHE A 28 0.85 8.85 -1.00
N LYS A 29 0.16 9.65 -1.81
CA LYS A 29 0.77 10.49 -2.83
C LYS A 29 1.39 11.72 -2.19
N ASN A 30 2.64 11.98 -2.50
CA ASN A 30 3.32 13.22 -2.20
C ASN A 30 2.92 14.28 -3.23
N GLU A 31 2.35 15.38 -2.76
CA GLU A 31 1.87 16.48 -3.62
C GLU A 31 3.02 17.22 -4.32
N SER A 32 4.23 17.21 -3.74
CA SER A 32 5.36 17.99 -4.26
C SER A 32 6.00 17.37 -5.52
N ASP A 33 6.04 16.04 -5.59
CA ASP A 33 6.73 15.31 -6.67
C ASP A 33 5.85 14.26 -7.36
N ASN A 34 4.57 14.16 -6.96
CA ASN A 34 3.58 13.19 -7.45
C ASN A 34 3.99 11.71 -7.27
N THR A 35 4.99 11.42 -6.44
CA THR A 35 5.36 10.04 -6.08
C THR A 35 4.49 9.52 -4.95
N TYR A 36 4.53 8.21 -4.71
CA TYR A 36 3.87 7.57 -3.58
C TYR A 36 4.90 7.09 -2.58
N SER A 37 4.56 7.17 -1.30
CA SER A 37 5.40 6.70 -0.20
C SER A 37 4.59 5.86 0.76
N PHE A 38 5.24 4.91 1.41
CA PHE A 38 4.65 4.23 2.56
C PHE A 38 4.66 5.15 3.78
N VAL A 39 3.56 5.14 4.52
CA VAL A 39 3.47 5.73 5.86
C VAL A 39 3.05 4.63 6.82
N ASN A 40 3.91 4.30 7.78
CA ASN A 40 3.60 3.37 8.84
C ASN A 40 2.90 4.15 9.97
N LEU A 41 1.59 3.94 10.10
CA LEU A 41 0.75 4.62 11.09
C LEU A 41 0.99 4.07 12.50
N THR A 42 1.26 2.77 12.64
CA THR A 42 1.57 2.14 13.93
C THR A 42 2.86 2.69 14.55
N ARG A 43 3.84 3.01 13.71
CA ARG A 43 5.17 3.50 14.12
C ARG A 43 5.36 5.00 13.88
N GLU A 44 4.30 5.70 13.51
CA GLU A 44 4.28 7.15 13.24
C GLU A 44 5.45 7.62 12.34
N ARG A 45 5.75 6.83 11.29
CA ARG A 45 6.93 7.05 10.44
C ARG A 45 6.57 7.06 8.97
N ILE A 46 7.08 8.06 8.26
CA ILE A 46 7.10 8.10 6.79
C ILE A 46 8.33 7.33 6.30
N CYS A 47 8.12 6.38 5.39
CA CYS A 47 9.21 5.67 4.74
C CYS A 47 9.84 6.54 3.65
N SER A 48 11.15 6.38 3.44
CA SER A 48 11.89 7.08 2.39
C SER A 48 11.62 6.53 0.98
N SER A 49 10.67 5.59 0.83
CA SER A 49 10.31 5.03 -0.46
C SER A 49 9.63 6.07 -1.35
N ARG A 50 9.92 6.00 -2.65
CA ARG A 50 9.38 6.89 -3.68
C ARG A 50 8.99 6.04 -4.88
N PHE A 51 7.70 5.78 -5.01
CA PHE A 51 7.11 5.00 -6.10
C PHE A 51 6.44 5.93 -7.10
N LYS A 52 6.49 5.62 -8.38
CA LYS A 52 5.76 6.37 -9.42
C LYS A 52 4.30 5.97 -9.50
N THR A 53 3.97 4.73 -9.11
CA THR A 53 2.63 4.18 -9.14
C THR A 53 2.32 3.39 -7.87
N ILE A 54 1.03 3.12 -7.63
CA ILE A 54 0.61 2.20 -6.54
C ILE A 54 1.05 0.77 -6.83
N GLU A 55 1.08 0.36 -8.09
CA GLU A 55 1.56 -0.96 -8.52
C GLU A 55 3.01 -1.20 -8.10
N GLU A 56 3.89 -0.22 -8.31
CA GLU A 56 5.28 -0.29 -7.84
C GLU A 56 5.37 -0.45 -6.32
N ALA A 57 4.48 0.22 -5.56
CA ALA A 57 4.41 0.07 -4.12
C ALA A 57 3.96 -1.35 -3.71
N ILE A 58 2.95 -1.92 -4.37
CA ILE A 58 2.49 -3.29 -4.11
C ILE A 58 3.59 -4.30 -4.47
N TYR A 59 4.29 -4.09 -5.58
CA TYR A 59 5.41 -4.92 -6.01
C TYR A 59 6.56 -4.91 -4.98
N ASP A 60 6.89 -3.74 -4.42
CA ASP A 60 7.85 -3.62 -3.33
C ASP A 60 7.41 -4.46 -2.11
N MET A 61 6.13 -4.39 -1.72
CA MET A 61 5.60 -5.19 -0.61
C MET A 61 5.68 -6.70 -0.90
N ASN A 62 5.37 -7.14 -2.13
CA ASN A 62 5.56 -8.53 -2.57
C ASN A 62 7.03 -8.96 -2.46
N ASN A 63 7.97 -8.09 -2.85
CA ASN A 63 9.40 -8.37 -2.70
C ASN A 63 9.82 -8.47 -1.24
N GLN A 64 9.25 -7.67 -0.33
CA GLN A 64 9.53 -7.79 1.10
C GLN A 64 9.12 -9.15 1.65
N VAL A 65 7.97 -9.69 1.22
CA VAL A 65 7.55 -11.07 1.56
C VAL A 65 8.50 -12.10 0.95
N ARG A 66 8.77 -12.01 -0.37
CA ARG A 66 9.63 -12.96 -1.09
C ARG A 66 11.06 -13.01 -0.54
N ASN A 67 11.58 -11.87 -0.10
CA ASN A 67 12.92 -11.76 0.50
C ASN A 67 12.93 -12.12 2.00
N GLY A 68 11.78 -12.47 2.58
CA GLY A 68 11.66 -12.86 3.99
C GLY A 68 11.78 -11.69 4.98
N LEU A 69 11.71 -10.44 4.52
CA LEU A 69 11.79 -9.25 5.39
C LEU A 69 10.54 -9.08 6.26
N ILE A 70 9.39 -9.51 5.75
CA ILE A 70 8.12 -9.60 6.47
C ILE A 70 7.53 -11.00 6.26
N GLU A 71 6.64 -11.42 7.16
CA GLU A 71 5.97 -12.73 7.05
C GLU A 71 4.88 -12.68 5.98
N SER A 72 4.02 -11.67 6.05
CA SER A 72 2.90 -11.50 5.12
C SER A 72 2.35 -10.07 5.19
N TYR A 73 1.45 -9.75 4.27
CA TYR A 73 0.59 -8.57 4.42
C TYR A 73 -0.81 -8.84 3.86
N THR A 74 -1.79 -8.08 4.35
CA THR A 74 -3.16 -8.10 3.84
C THR A 74 -3.58 -6.71 3.41
N VAL A 75 -4.26 -6.62 2.27
CA VAL A 75 -4.80 -5.36 1.76
C VAL A 75 -6.23 -5.13 2.24
N ARG A 76 -6.53 -3.90 2.67
CA ARG A 76 -7.84 -3.42 3.11
C ARG A 76 -8.14 -2.02 2.58
N GLY A 77 -9.42 -1.75 2.33
CA GLY A 77 -9.90 -0.45 1.89
C GLY A 77 -9.88 -0.29 0.36
N ASN A 78 -10.12 0.95 -0.08
CA ASN A 78 -10.22 1.33 -1.48
C ASN A 78 -9.13 2.35 -1.83
N HIS A 79 -8.74 2.43 -3.10
CA HIS A 79 -7.86 3.48 -3.60
C HIS A 79 -8.57 4.28 -4.70
N PRO A 80 -8.45 5.62 -4.76
CA PRO A 80 -9.13 6.42 -5.79
C PRO A 80 -8.63 6.14 -7.22
N GLU A 81 -7.46 5.50 -7.37
CA GLU A 81 -6.85 5.22 -8.67
C GLU A 81 -6.92 3.74 -9.09
N LEU A 82 -7.21 2.82 -8.17
CA LEU A 82 -7.29 1.38 -8.46
C LEU A 82 -8.48 0.75 -7.74
N SER A 83 -9.22 -0.08 -8.46
CA SER A 83 -10.24 -0.96 -7.89
C SER A 83 -9.61 -2.11 -7.09
N MET A 84 -10.39 -2.73 -6.21
CA MET A 84 -9.91 -3.87 -5.43
C MET A 84 -9.56 -5.07 -6.33
N ASP A 85 -10.27 -5.28 -7.44
CA ASP A 85 -9.98 -6.36 -8.39
C ASP A 85 -8.63 -6.17 -9.08
N GLU A 86 -8.30 -4.94 -9.49
CA GLU A 86 -6.98 -4.59 -10.04
C GLU A 86 -5.88 -4.82 -9.00
N ILE A 87 -6.11 -4.40 -7.76
CA ILE A 87 -5.15 -4.61 -6.66
C ILE A 87 -4.93 -6.10 -6.41
N VAL A 88 -5.99 -6.90 -6.37
CA VAL A 88 -5.90 -8.36 -6.16
C VAL A 88 -5.17 -9.04 -7.31
N GLN A 89 -5.33 -8.56 -8.55
CA GLN A 89 -4.60 -9.09 -9.69
C GLN A 89 -3.09 -8.83 -9.55
N ILE A 90 -2.69 -7.60 -9.19
CA ILE A 90 -1.28 -7.22 -8.99
C ILE A 90 -0.63 -8.05 -7.86
N ILE A 91 -1.36 -8.34 -6.77
CA ILE A 91 -0.80 -9.12 -5.65
C ILE A 91 -0.49 -10.58 -6.06
N LYS A 92 -1.22 -11.12 -7.03
CA LYS A 92 -1.06 -12.53 -7.48
C LYS A 92 0.10 -12.73 -8.46
N GLU A 93 0.67 -11.66 -9.00
CA GLU A 93 1.83 -11.68 -9.91
C GLU A 93 3.15 -11.75 -9.14
#